data_AF-A0A0X8DFA3-F1
#
_entry.id   AF-A0A0X8DFA3-F1
#
_cell.length_a   1.000
_cell.length_b   1.000
_cell.length_c   1.000
_cell.angle_alpha   90.00
_cell.angle_beta   90.00
_cell.angle_gamma   90.00
#
_symmetry.space_group_name_H-M   'P 1'
#
loop_
_entity.id
_entity.type
_entity.pdbx_description
1 polymer ?
#
loop_
_entity_poly.entity_id
_entity_poly.type
_entity_poly.pdbx_seq_one_letter_code
_entity_poly.pdbx_strand_id
1 'polypeptide(L)'
;MNALGHIEEWNDESTISNWLGHTCNMINGTDSTIFPPFRTSKDTLYIFVPDVCRSLHADYVKDVKVEGVPALHYVASKYLLADPRQYAPNLCFCRGDEDDPPERWGCLKEGALDLFNCMGVPVVMTFPHFFNASPDYAKYVEGLKPDAEKHQTFTDLEPNTGIPLRGAKRMQMNMFLTKIPEITVLTNVSEGLFPVVWIEEGAELGEVHLSKFRKFVFMLSFFEVLKWLVPAA
;
A
#
# COMPACT_ATOMS: atom_id res chain seq x y z
N MET A 1 0.81 10.36 -21.82
CA MET A 1 1.77 9.51 -21.08
C MET A 1 1.56 9.55 -19.56
N ASN A 2 0.98 10.61 -18.99
CA ASN A 2 0.80 10.75 -17.53
C ASN A 2 -0.24 9.80 -16.90
N ALA A 3 -1.00 9.05 -17.71
CA ALA A 3 -2.02 8.09 -17.25
C ALA A 3 -1.66 6.64 -17.62
N LEU A 4 -0.41 6.37 -18.03
CA LEU A 4 -0.02 5.00 -18.38
C LEU A 4 -0.17 4.07 -17.15
N GLY A 5 -0.90 2.96 -17.34
CA GLY A 5 -1.16 1.98 -16.30
C GLY A 5 -2.23 2.39 -15.29
N HIS A 6 -2.81 3.60 -15.40
CA HIS A 6 -3.89 4.01 -14.51
C HIS A 6 -5.12 3.12 -14.72
N ILE A 7 -5.77 2.76 -13.61
CA ILE A 7 -7.04 2.06 -13.64
C ILE A 7 -8.14 3.09 -13.81
N GLU A 8 -8.89 2.99 -14.90
CA GLU A 8 -10.05 3.84 -15.16
C GLU A 8 -11.31 3.26 -14.50
N GLU A 9 -11.48 1.94 -14.57
CA GLU A 9 -12.63 1.22 -14.00
C GLU A 9 -12.20 -0.12 -13.41
N TRP A 10 -12.90 -0.55 -12.38
CA TRP A 10 -12.80 -1.87 -11.76
C TRP A 10 -14.20 -2.46 -11.67
N ASN A 11 -14.41 -3.66 -12.23
CA ASN A 11 -15.73 -4.28 -12.33
C ASN A 11 -16.80 -3.35 -12.94
N ASP A 12 -16.45 -2.67 -14.05
CA ASP A 12 -17.30 -1.72 -14.77
C ASP A 12 -17.74 -0.48 -13.94
N GLU A 13 -17.07 -0.22 -12.82
CA GLU A 13 -17.28 0.97 -11.98
C GLU A 13 -16.02 1.84 -11.90
N SER A 14 -16.18 3.16 -12.02
CA SER A 14 -15.09 4.16 -11.90
C SER A 14 -14.78 4.54 -10.44
N THR A 15 -15.63 4.13 -9.51
CA THR A 15 -15.47 4.25 -8.06
C THR A 15 -16.01 2.99 -7.42
N ILE A 16 -15.43 2.58 -6.30
CA ILE A 16 -16.02 1.50 -5.48
C ILE A 16 -17.11 2.05 -4.54
N SER A 17 -17.73 1.19 -3.73
CA SER A 17 -18.81 1.58 -2.81
C SER A 17 -18.65 0.98 -1.40
N ASN A 18 -17.44 0.53 -1.05
CA ASN A 18 -17.16 -0.15 0.22
C ASN A 18 -17.01 0.80 1.42
N TRP A 19 -16.69 2.07 1.17
CA TRP A 19 -16.36 3.06 2.20
C TRP A 19 -17.39 4.17 2.27
N LEU A 20 -17.32 4.99 3.31
CA LEU A 20 -18.21 6.14 3.47
C LEU A 20 -17.75 7.29 2.57
N GLY A 21 -18.67 7.99 1.93
CA GLY A 21 -18.37 9.15 1.11
C GLY A 21 -17.55 8.88 -0.15
N HIS A 22 -17.47 9.89 -1.01
CA HIS A 22 -16.90 9.73 -2.35
C HIS A 22 -15.37 9.53 -2.36
N THR A 23 -14.62 10.27 -1.53
CA THR A 23 -13.15 10.31 -1.62
C THR A 23 -12.48 8.98 -1.30
N CYS A 24 -12.94 8.26 -0.26
CA CYS A 24 -12.38 6.95 0.10
C CYS A 24 -12.68 5.86 -0.93
N ASN A 25 -13.67 6.10 -1.80
CA ASN A 25 -14.11 5.19 -2.85
C ASN A 25 -13.48 5.47 -4.22
N MET A 26 -12.60 6.47 -4.33
CA MET A 26 -11.91 6.77 -5.59
C MET A 26 -10.88 5.70 -5.94
N ILE A 27 -10.92 5.23 -7.18
CA ILE A 27 -9.88 4.37 -7.77
C ILE A 27 -8.79 5.28 -8.32
N ASN A 28 -7.68 5.37 -7.61
CA ASN A 28 -6.52 6.18 -7.96
C ASN A 28 -5.30 5.32 -8.29
N GLY A 29 -4.61 5.71 -9.36
CA GLY A 29 -3.29 5.17 -9.71
C GLY A 29 -3.35 3.86 -10.50
N THR A 30 -2.29 3.06 -10.37
CA THR A 30 -2.10 1.85 -11.18
C THR A 30 -2.34 0.57 -10.39
N ASP A 31 -2.17 -0.59 -11.02
CA ASP A 31 -2.16 -1.90 -10.35
C ASP A 31 -0.79 -2.24 -9.71
N SER A 32 0.13 -1.27 -9.61
CA SER A 32 1.52 -1.36 -9.16
C SER A 32 2.52 -2.07 -10.08
N THR A 33 2.09 -2.66 -11.20
CA THR A 33 3.01 -3.37 -12.12
C THR A 33 3.82 -2.41 -12.99
N ILE A 34 3.23 -1.26 -13.31
CA ILE A 34 3.85 -0.16 -14.05
C ILE A 34 3.31 1.17 -13.52
N PHE A 35 4.10 2.22 -13.65
CA PHE A 35 3.72 3.59 -13.34
C PHE A 35 3.98 4.49 -14.57
N PRO A 36 3.36 5.68 -14.64
CA PRO A 36 3.68 6.64 -15.68
C PRO A 36 5.18 6.97 -15.71
N PRO A 37 5.80 7.08 -16.89
CA PRO A 37 7.22 7.38 -17.02
C PRO A 37 7.56 8.79 -16.48
N PHE A 38 8.87 9.06 -16.37
CA PHE A 38 9.44 10.34 -15.94
C PHE A 38 9.02 10.74 -14.52
N ARG A 39 9.07 9.80 -13.56
CA ARG A 39 8.83 10.06 -12.15
C ARG A 39 10.00 10.80 -11.50
N THR A 40 9.69 11.59 -10.49
CA THR A 40 10.63 12.40 -9.71
C THR A 40 10.39 12.18 -8.22
N SER A 41 11.33 12.62 -7.38
CA SER A 41 11.21 12.57 -5.92
C SER A 41 10.04 13.39 -5.34
N LYS A 42 9.32 14.17 -6.18
CA LYS A 42 8.15 14.98 -5.79
C LYS A 42 6.83 14.26 -6.07
N ASP A 43 6.85 13.19 -6.85
CA ASP A 43 5.65 12.45 -7.19
C ASP A 43 5.27 11.52 -6.04
N THR A 44 3.96 11.37 -5.81
CA THR A 44 3.40 10.31 -4.95
C THR A 44 2.90 9.20 -5.86
N LEU A 45 3.25 7.95 -5.55
CA LEU A 45 2.77 6.80 -6.32
C LEU A 45 1.44 6.33 -5.74
N TYR A 46 0.38 6.33 -6.55
CA TYR A 46 -0.90 5.75 -6.17
C TYR A 46 -1.06 4.37 -6.81
N ILE A 47 -1.64 3.46 -6.06
CA ILE A 47 -2.05 2.14 -6.54
C ILE A 47 -3.46 1.84 -6.05
N PHE A 48 -4.24 1.08 -6.81
CA PHE A 48 -5.48 0.49 -6.33
C PHE A 48 -5.24 -0.97 -5.98
N VAL A 49 -5.69 -1.38 -4.79
CA VAL A 49 -5.52 -2.75 -4.31
C VAL A 49 -6.90 -3.36 -4.06
N PRO A 50 -7.40 -4.20 -4.99
CA PRO A 50 -8.71 -4.83 -4.88
C PRO A 50 -8.90 -5.63 -3.59
N ASP A 51 -7.85 -6.32 -3.12
CA ASP A 51 -7.89 -7.18 -1.92
C ASP A 51 -8.21 -6.43 -0.62
N VAL A 52 -7.98 -5.12 -0.59
CA VAL A 52 -8.34 -4.25 0.55
C VAL A 52 -9.37 -3.18 0.15
N CYS A 53 -9.94 -3.31 -1.05
CA CYS A 53 -10.92 -2.42 -1.66
C CYS A 53 -10.55 -0.94 -1.51
N ARG A 54 -9.30 -0.51 -1.72
CA ARG A 54 -8.96 0.92 -1.64
C ARG A 54 -7.71 1.27 -2.42
N SER A 55 -7.61 2.56 -2.76
CA SER A 55 -6.33 3.10 -3.21
C SER A 55 -5.38 3.36 -2.06
N LEU A 56 -4.13 2.97 -2.29
CA LEU A 56 -2.97 3.14 -1.42
C LEU A 56 -1.99 4.09 -2.09
N HIS A 57 -1.09 4.68 -1.29
CA HIS A 57 -0.04 5.53 -1.82
C HIS A 57 1.29 5.33 -1.13
N ALA A 58 2.36 5.58 -1.88
CA ALA A 58 3.74 5.49 -1.44
C ALA A 58 4.48 6.81 -1.68
N ASP A 59 5.30 7.18 -0.70
CA ASP A 59 6.06 8.42 -0.68
C ASP A 59 7.55 8.14 -0.94
N TYR A 60 8.20 9.05 -1.67
CA TYR A 60 9.63 8.97 -1.94
C TYR A 60 10.44 9.10 -0.64
N VAL A 61 11.49 8.30 -0.51
CA VAL A 61 12.43 8.36 0.62
C VAL A 61 13.82 8.77 0.18
N LYS A 62 14.38 8.11 -0.85
CA LYS A 62 15.77 8.31 -1.28
C LYS A 62 16.04 7.73 -2.66
N ASP A 63 17.15 8.15 -3.25
CA ASP A 63 17.71 7.51 -4.44
C ASP A 63 18.48 6.24 -4.04
N VAL A 64 18.36 5.20 -4.86
CA VAL A 64 19.05 3.92 -4.70
C VAL A 64 19.62 3.43 -6.04
N LYS A 65 20.43 2.38 -5.98
CA LYS A 65 20.86 1.63 -7.17
C LYS A 65 20.52 0.16 -6.98
N VAL A 66 19.77 -0.41 -7.91
CA VAL A 66 19.47 -1.83 -7.97
C VAL A 66 20.34 -2.42 -9.08
N GLU A 67 21.35 -3.20 -8.72
CA GLU A 67 22.33 -3.79 -9.67
C GLU A 67 22.94 -2.77 -10.65
N GLY A 68 23.20 -1.56 -10.14
CA GLY A 68 23.78 -0.45 -10.90
C GLY A 68 22.79 0.35 -11.76
N VAL A 69 21.50 0.00 -11.75
CA VAL A 69 20.42 0.80 -12.35
C VAL A 69 19.92 1.83 -11.32
N PRO A 70 19.94 3.14 -11.63
CA PRO A 70 19.36 4.15 -10.75
C PRO A 70 17.86 3.93 -10.53
N ALA A 71 17.41 4.05 -9.28
CA ALA A 71 16.00 3.94 -8.94
C ALA A 71 15.64 4.89 -7.79
N LEU A 72 14.35 5.19 -7.70
CA LEU A 72 13.74 5.96 -6.63
C LEU A 72 13.11 4.96 -5.64
N HIS A 73 13.53 5.04 -4.37
CA HIS A 73 12.96 4.21 -3.30
C HIS A 73 11.72 4.88 -2.72
N TYR A 74 10.58 4.20 -2.84
CA TYR A 74 9.31 4.60 -2.27
C TYR A 74 8.88 3.62 -1.19
N VAL A 75 8.24 4.13 -0.15
CA VAL A 75 7.65 3.32 0.93
C VAL A 75 6.18 3.69 1.11
N ALA A 76 5.37 2.73 1.58
CA ALA A 76 3.98 3.00 1.92
C ALA A 76 3.90 4.21 2.87
N SER A 77 3.00 5.15 2.55
CA SER A 77 2.89 6.39 3.32
C SER A 77 2.49 6.11 4.75
N LYS A 78 3.05 6.88 5.69
CA LYS A 78 2.62 6.85 7.09
C LYS A 78 1.14 7.22 7.27
N TYR A 79 0.55 7.95 6.32
CA TYR A 79 -0.86 8.35 6.38
C TYR A 79 -1.82 7.23 5.94
N LEU A 80 -1.33 6.14 5.35
CA LEU A 80 -2.15 5.07 4.80
C LEU A 80 -3.05 4.41 5.86
N LEU A 81 -2.50 4.14 7.04
CA LEU A 81 -3.19 3.57 8.21
C LEU A 81 -3.18 4.53 9.42
N ALA A 82 -2.98 5.83 9.17
CA ALA A 82 -2.99 6.81 10.25
C ALA A 82 -4.33 6.86 10.97
N ASP A 83 -4.29 7.11 12.27
CA ASP A 83 -5.45 7.22 13.14
C ASP A 83 -6.43 8.26 12.57
N PRO A 84 -7.66 7.87 12.20
CA PRO A 84 -8.64 8.78 11.63
C PRO A 84 -8.96 10.00 12.50
N ARG A 85 -8.77 9.89 13.83
CA ARG A 85 -8.95 11.00 14.79
C ARG A 85 -7.83 12.04 14.72
N GLN A 86 -6.67 11.66 14.19
CA GLN A 86 -5.51 12.55 13.98
C GLN A 86 -5.34 12.94 12.51
N TYR A 87 -5.85 12.13 11.59
CA TYR A 87 -5.81 12.35 10.15
C TYR A 87 -7.21 12.18 9.54
N ALA A 88 -7.95 13.29 9.51
CA ALA A 88 -9.35 13.35 9.07
C ALA A 88 -9.65 12.70 7.70
N PRO A 89 -8.75 12.73 6.68
CA PRO A 89 -9.01 12.03 5.42
C PRO A 89 -9.21 10.52 5.54
N ASN A 90 -8.80 9.89 6.65
CA ASN A 90 -9.04 8.46 6.89
C ASN A 90 -10.37 8.17 7.59
N LEU A 91 -11.16 9.18 7.99
CA LEU A 91 -12.44 8.96 8.69
C LEU A 91 -13.41 8.10 7.86
N CYS A 92 -13.44 8.29 6.54
CA CYS A 92 -14.32 7.51 5.68
C CYS A 92 -13.99 6.02 5.56
N PHE A 93 -12.80 5.59 6.01
CA PHE A 93 -12.45 4.17 6.07
C PHE A 93 -12.94 3.48 7.36
N CYS A 94 -13.58 4.21 8.27
CA CYS A 94 -14.14 3.63 9.48
C CYS A 94 -15.45 2.90 9.22
N ARG A 95 -15.77 1.93 10.09
CA ARG A 95 -17.07 1.26 10.06
C ARG A 95 -18.15 2.21 10.57
N GLY A 96 -19.17 2.50 9.78
CA GLY A 96 -20.25 3.39 10.19
C GLY A 96 -21.38 3.42 9.18
N ASP A 97 -22.35 4.28 9.47
CA ASP A 97 -23.42 4.67 8.55
C ASP A 97 -23.19 6.14 8.15
N GLU A 98 -23.49 6.50 6.90
CA GLU A 98 -23.37 7.88 6.43
C GLU A 98 -24.38 8.81 7.14
N ASP A 99 -25.49 8.27 7.62
CA ASP A 99 -26.49 9.00 8.40
C ASP A 99 -26.03 9.27 9.85
N ASP A 100 -25.01 8.56 10.33
CA ASP A 100 -24.47 8.74 11.68
C ASP A 100 -23.37 9.81 11.70
N PRO A 101 -23.29 10.61 12.79
CA PRO A 101 -22.19 11.55 12.96
C PRO A 101 -20.84 10.82 13.12
N PRO A 102 -19.70 11.39 12.64
CA PRO A 102 -18.40 10.71 12.63
C PRO A 102 -17.91 10.19 13.99
N GLU A 103 -18.34 10.79 15.09
CA GLU A 103 -18.01 10.35 16.45
C GLU A 103 -18.59 8.98 16.81
N ARG A 104 -19.60 8.52 16.07
CA ARG A 104 -20.19 7.18 16.19
C ARG A 104 -19.57 6.15 15.28
N TRP A 105 -18.72 6.56 14.33
CA TRP A 105 -18.03 5.62 13.45
C TRP A 105 -17.00 4.81 14.25
N GLY A 106 -17.04 3.49 14.07
CA GLY A 106 -16.15 2.51 14.65
C GLY A 106 -14.75 2.56 14.03
N CYS A 107 -14.01 3.62 14.32
CA CYS A 107 -12.63 3.79 13.87
C CYS A 107 -11.63 3.01 14.74
N LEU A 108 -10.72 2.29 14.10
CA LEU A 108 -9.61 1.63 14.78
C LEU A 108 -8.51 2.65 15.17
N LYS A 109 -7.52 2.19 15.95
CA LYS A 109 -6.34 2.98 16.31
C LYS A 109 -5.32 2.96 15.16
N GLU A 110 -4.34 3.85 15.25
CA GLU A 110 -3.18 3.93 14.36
C GLU A 110 -2.69 2.55 13.90
N GLY A 111 -2.44 2.41 12.60
CA GLY A 111 -1.86 1.23 11.97
C GLY A 111 -2.81 0.07 11.71
N ALA A 112 -4.13 0.28 11.81
CA ALA A 112 -5.14 -0.73 11.56
C ALA A 112 -6.32 -0.25 10.70
N LEU A 113 -6.81 -1.12 9.82
CA LEU A 113 -7.94 -0.90 8.94
C LEU A 113 -8.93 -2.07 9.04
N ASP A 114 -10.19 -1.78 9.35
CA ASP A 114 -11.26 -2.78 9.33
C ASP A 114 -11.67 -3.06 7.86
N LEU A 115 -11.55 -4.31 7.42
CA LEU A 115 -11.90 -4.74 6.06
C LEU A 115 -13.28 -5.39 5.96
N PHE A 116 -14.11 -5.30 7.00
CA PHE A 116 -15.43 -5.94 7.00
C PHE A 116 -16.30 -5.54 5.79
N ASN A 117 -16.33 -4.25 5.43
CA ASN A 117 -17.12 -3.78 4.28
C ASN A 117 -16.54 -4.23 2.93
N CYS A 118 -15.26 -4.62 2.89
CA CYS A 118 -14.59 -5.12 1.68
C CYS A 118 -14.78 -6.64 1.53
N MET A 119 -14.52 -7.39 2.60
CA MET A 119 -14.42 -8.86 2.56
C MET A 119 -15.65 -9.59 3.11
N GLY A 120 -16.56 -8.89 3.80
CA GLY A 120 -17.72 -9.49 4.48
C GLY A 120 -17.37 -10.32 5.72
N VAL A 121 -16.11 -10.30 6.17
CA VAL A 121 -15.59 -11.06 7.32
C VAL A 121 -14.82 -10.12 8.26
N PRO A 122 -14.72 -10.43 9.57
CA PRO A 122 -14.14 -9.53 10.58
C PRO A 122 -12.60 -9.52 10.55
N VAL A 123 -12.04 -9.19 9.38
CA VAL A 123 -10.60 -9.09 9.14
C VAL A 123 -10.17 -7.64 9.32
N VAL A 124 -9.06 -7.46 10.04
CA VAL A 124 -8.39 -6.18 10.22
C VAL A 124 -7.01 -6.25 9.58
N MET A 125 -6.73 -5.34 8.66
CA MET A 125 -5.42 -5.22 8.03
C MET A 125 -4.50 -4.31 8.83
N THR A 126 -3.27 -4.74 9.01
CA THR A 126 -2.16 -3.96 9.58
C THR A 126 -0.89 -4.21 8.75
N PHE A 127 0.19 -3.48 9.02
CA PHE A 127 1.51 -3.95 8.57
C PHE A 127 1.98 -5.16 9.42
N PRO A 128 2.88 -6.01 8.91
CA PRO A 128 3.39 -7.16 9.64
C PRO A 128 3.97 -6.80 11.00
N HIS A 129 3.75 -7.69 11.96
CA HIS A 129 4.13 -7.51 13.36
C HIS A 129 3.64 -6.20 13.99
N PHE A 130 2.52 -5.65 13.50
CA PHE A 130 1.99 -4.35 13.92
C PHE A 130 3.00 -3.20 13.77
N PHE A 131 3.86 -3.28 12.74
CA PHE A 131 4.78 -2.21 12.40
C PHE A 131 4.01 -0.88 12.16
N ASN A 132 4.49 0.21 12.77
CA ASN A 132 3.82 1.52 12.78
C ASN A 132 2.36 1.52 13.27
N ALA A 133 1.96 0.56 14.09
CA ALA A 133 0.63 0.55 14.70
C ALA A 133 0.67 0.95 16.18
N SER A 134 -0.51 1.22 16.73
CA SER A 134 -0.66 1.51 18.15
C SER A 134 -0.03 0.42 19.02
N PRO A 135 0.75 0.78 20.06
CA PRO A 135 1.36 -0.20 20.97
C PRO A 135 0.35 -1.13 21.64
N ASP A 136 -0.92 -0.71 21.74
CA ASP A 136 -1.97 -1.53 22.34
C ASP A 136 -2.25 -2.81 21.55
N TYR A 137 -2.02 -2.81 20.23
CA TYR A 137 -2.13 -4.03 19.42
C TYR A 137 -0.98 -4.99 19.68
N ALA A 138 0.26 -4.47 19.72
CA ALA A 138 1.44 -5.31 19.94
C ALA A 138 1.54 -5.89 21.37
N LYS A 139 0.95 -5.23 22.37
CA LYS A 139 0.92 -5.73 23.76
C LYS A 139 0.06 -6.98 23.94
N TYR A 140 -0.88 -7.24 23.04
CA TYR A 140 -1.82 -8.36 23.16
C TYR A 140 -1.16 -9.71 22.89
N VAL A 141 -0.11 -9.76 22.05
CA VAL A 141 0.55 -11.02 21.63
C VAL A 141 2.05 -10.98 21.89
N GLU A 142 2.58 -12.04 22.48
CA GLU A 142 4.02 -12.24 22.62
C GLU A 142 4.67 -12.74 21.32
N GLY A 143 5.95 -12.40 21.10
CA GLY A 143 6.72 -12.87 19.95
C GLY A 143 6.72 -11.93 18.73
N LEU A 144 5.99 -10.82 18.81
CA LEU A 144 6.01 -9.79 17.77
C LEU A 144 7.32 -8.99 17.81
N LYS A 145 7.93 -8.75 16.64
CA LYS A 145 9.18 -7.99 16.49
C LYS A 145 9.07 -7.06 15.27
N PRO A 146 8.35 -5.93 15.37
CA PRO A 146 8.25 -4.98 14.26
C PRO A 146 9.65 -4.48 13.86
N ASP A 147 9.91 -4.44 12.55
CA ASP A 147 11.21 -4.17 11.96
C ASP A 147 10.96 -3.51 10.60
N ALA A 148 11.52 -2.32 10.38
CA ALA A 148 11.27 -1.56 9.18
C ALA A 148 11.78 -2.28 7.91
N GLU A 149 12.95 -2.91 7.97
CA GLU A 149 13.53 -3.57 6.79
C GLU A 149 12.69 -4.79 6.36
N LYS A 150 12.09 -5.48 7.33
CA LYS A 150 11.32 -6.71 7.09
C LYS A 150 9.83 -6.50 6.89
N HIS A 151 9.25 -5.45 7.47
CA HIS A 151 7.79 -5.30 7.56
C HIS A 151 7.27 -4.05 6.85
N GLN A 152 8.13 -3.18 6.34
CA GLN A 152 7.71 -2.04 5.53
C GLN A 152 7.38 -2.47 4.10
N THR A 153 6.26 -1.98 3.57
CA THR A 153 5.94 -2.08 2.13
C THR A 153 6.74 -1.04 1.35
N PHE A 154 7.42 -1.47 0.28
CA PHE A 154 8.27 -0.59 -0.53
C PHE A 154 8.29 -0.98 -2.02
N THR A 155 8.75 -0.05 -2.85
CA THR A 155 9.09 -0.29 -4.26
C THR A 155 10.27 0.57 -4.69
N ASP A 156 11.18 -0.01 -5.47
CA ASP A 156 12.30 0.69 -6.10
C ASP A 156 11.98 0.88 -7.59
N LEU A 157 11.70 2.12 -7.98
CA LEU A 157 11.18 2.45 -9.30
C LEU A 157 12.26 3.06 -10.20
N GLU A 158 12.45 2.55 -11.42
CA GLU A 158 13.29 3.26 -12.40
C GLU A 158 12.53 4.48 -12.95
N PRO A 159 13.07 5.70 -12.79
CA PRO A 159 12.31 6.93 -12.98
C PRO A 159 11.90 7.20 -14.43
N ASN A 160 12.74 6.85 -15.42
CA ASN A 160 12.47 7.23 -16.81
C ASN A 160 11.36 6.37 -17.42
N THR A 161 11.32 5.08 -17.08
CA THR A 161 10.37 4.11 -17.61
C THR A 161 9.14 3.94 -16.74
N GLY A 162 9.23 4.22 -15.44
CA GLY A 162 8.16 3.94 -14.48
C GLY A 162 7.99 2.44 -14.17
N ILE A 163 9.00 1.63 -14.44
CA ILE A 163 8.99 0.19 -14.15
C ILE A 163 9.59 -0.07 -12.75
N PRO A 164 8.89 -0.79 -11.86
CA PRO A 164 9.47 -1.30 -10.62
C PRO A 164 10.60 -2.29 -10.90
N LEU A 165 11.78 -2.07 -10.30
CA LEU A 165 12.91 -2.99 -10.39
C LEU A 165 12.80 -4.10 -9.35
N ARG A 166 12.34 -3.73 -8.16
CA ARG A 166 11.96 -4.64 -7.09
C ARG A 166 10.95 -3.98 -6.16
N GLY A 167 10.21 -4.76 -5.41
CA GLY A 167 9.28 -4.26 -4.40
C GLY A 167 8.69 -5.41 -3.60
N ALA A 168 8.14 -5.06 -2.44
CA ALA A 168 7.42 -5.98 -1.58
C ALA A 168 6.22 -5.27 -0.98
N LYS A 169 5.02 -5.78 -1.29
CA LYS A 169 3.79 -5.43 -0.58
C LYS A 169 3.63 -6.38 0.59
N ARG A 170 3.49 -5.82 1.79
CA ARG A 170 3.47 -6.55 3.03
C ARG A 170 2.25 -6.14 3.84
N MET A 171 1.42 -7.12 4.19
CA MET A 171 0.21 -6.91 4.97
C MET A 171 -0.01 -8.05 5.94
N GLN A 172 -0.65 -7.75 7.05
CA GLN A 172 -1.04 -8.71 8.09
C GLN A 172 -2.54 -8.71 8.27
N MET A 173 -3.12 -9.90 8.27
CA MET A 173 -4.52 -10.15 8.54
C MET A 173 -4.67 -10.51 10.01
N ASN A 174 -5.57 -9.80 10.68
CA ASN A 174 -5.84 -9.94 12.10
C ASN A 174 -7.34 -10.11 12.33
N MET A 175 -7.72 -10.66 13.47
CA MET A 175 -9.11 -10.78 13.90
C MET A 175 -9.24 -10.38 15.36
N PHE A 176 -10.29 -9.65 15.71
CA PHE A 176 -10.59 -9.38 17.12
C PHE A 176 -11.10 -10.66 17.78
N LEU A 177 -10.34 -11.17 18.75
CA LEU A 177 -10.84 -12.18 19.68
C LEU A 177 -11.59 -11.47 20.79
N THR A 178 -12.82 -11.89 21.01
CA THR A 178 -13.72 -11.40 22.07
C THR A 178 -14.37 -12.59 22.73
N LYS A 179 -14.82 -12.43 23.98
CA LYS A 179 -15.49 -13.51 24.70
C LYS A 179 -16.92 -13.66 24.19
N ILE A 180 -17.23 -14.84 23.68
CA ILE A 180 -18.58 -15.20 23.23
C ILE A 180 -19.03 -16.43 24.05
N PRO A 181 -19.87 -16.25 25.08
CA PRO A 181 -20.31 -17.33 25.97
C PRO A 181 -20.92 -18.53 25.23
N GLU A 182 -21.53 -18.29 24.08
CA GLU A 182 -22.19 -19.29 23.25
C GLU A 182 -21.20 -20.16 22.44
N ILE A 183 -19.95 -19.72 22.28
CA ILE A 183 -18.93 -20.45 21.53
C ILE A 183 -17.88 -20.96 22.52
N THR A 184 -17.89 -22.26 22.80
CA THR A 184 -17.03 -22.90 23.82
C THR A 184 -15.56 -22.49 23.73
N VAL A 185 -15.00 -22.41 22.51
CA VAL A 185 -13.59 -22.04 22.27
C VAL A 185 -13.29 -20.58 22.65
N LEU A 186 -14.28 -19.69 22.63
CA LEU A 186 -14.14 -18.26 22.92
C LEU A 186 -14.61 -17.88 24.35
N THR A 187 -15.13 -18.82 25.14
CA THR A 187 -15.64 -18.54 26.49
C THR A 187 -14.58 -17.96 27.44
N ASN A 188 -13.32 -18.38 27.31
CA ASN A 188 -12.21 -17.97 28.17
C ASN A 188 -10.99 -17.51 27.37
N VAL A 189 -11.23 -16.79 26.26
CA VAL A 189 -10.16 -16.19 25.46
C VAL A 189 -9.74 -14.84 26.04
N SER A 190 -8.47 -14.45 25.85
CA SER A 190 -8.06 -13.07 26.03
C SER A 190 -8.67 -12.20 24.93
N GLU A 191 -9.03 -10.96 25.24
CA GLU A 191 -9.66 -10.08 24.26
C GLU A 191 -8.64 -9.14 23.64
N GLY A 192 -8.62 -9.04 22.32
CA GLY A 192 -7.68 -8.20 21.59
C GLY A 192 -7.52 -8.58 20.13
N LEU A 193 -6.64 -7.87 19.44
CA LEU A 193 -6.42 -8.03 18.01
C LEU A 193 -5.40 -9.15 17.75
N PHE A 194 -5.88 -10.33 17.41
CA PHE A 194 -5.06 -11.51 17.20
C PHE A 194 -4.52 -11.56 15.76
N PRO A 195 -3.19 -11.60 15.56
CA PRO A 195 -2.58 -11.74 14.24
C PRO A 195 -2.71 -13.18 13.75
N VAL A 196 -3.37 -13.37 12.60
CA VAL A 196 -3.61 -14.69 12.02
C VAL A 196 -2.45 -15.08 11.10
N VAL A 197 -2.12 -14.21 10.15
CA VAL A 197 -1.07 -14.42 9.16
C VAL A 197 -0.62 -13.08 8.59
N TRP A 198 0.64 -12.99 8.17
CA TRP A 198 1.11 -11.91 7.31
C TRP A 198 1.65 -12.49 6.01
N ILE A 199 1.50 -11.72 4.93
CA ILE A 199 1.82 -12.13 3.57
C ILE A 199 2.76 -11.08 2.97
N GLU A 200 3.74 -11.56 2.21
CA GLU A 200 4.57 -10.76 1.32
C GLU A 200 4.25 -11.12 -0.13
N GLU A 201 3.80 -10.13 -0.90
CA GLU A 201 3.78 -10.19 -2.34
C GLU A 201 4.99 -9.39 -2.85
N GLY A 202 6.04 -10.11 -3.25
CA GLY A 202 7.30 -9.53 -3.70
C GLY A 202 7.59 -9.81 -5.16
N ALA A 203 8.22 -8.86 -5.83
CA ALA A 203 8.79 -9.05 -7.15
C ALA A 203 10.19 -8.41 -7.19
N GLU A 204 11.14 -9.09 -7.80
CA GLU A 204 12.48 -8.59 -8.06
C GLU A 204 12.90 -9.06 -9.45
N LEU A 205 13.34 -8.12 -10.29
CA LEU A 205 13.87 -8.48 -11.60
C LEU A 205 15.16 -9.27 -11.41
N GLY A 206 15.18 -10.53 -11.83
CA GLY A 206 16.41 -11.34 -11.78
C GLY A 206 17.52 -10.76 -12.66
N GLU A 207 18.78 -11.09 -12.36
CA GLU A 207 19.97 -10.51 -13.02
C GLU A 207 19.92 -10.50 -14.55
N VAL A 208 19.41 -11.58 -15.16
CA VAL A 208 19.30 -11.69 -16.62
C VAL A 208 18.34 -10.63 -17.17
N HIS A 209 17.20 -10.40 -16.52
CA HIS A 209 16.23 -9.40 -16.92
C HIS A 209 16.74 -7.99 -16.62
N LEU A 210 17.35 -7.77 -15.46
CA LEU A 210 18.00 -6.49 -15.11
C LEU A 210 19.10 -6.11 -16.10
N SER A 211 19.92 -7.05 -16.56
CA SER A 211 20.99 -6.77 -17.52
C SER A 211 20.44 -6.31 -18.88
N LYS A 212 19.34 -6.91 -19.35
CA LYS A 212 18.63 -6.49 -20.56
C LYS A 212 17.99 -5.12 -20.36
N PHE A 213 17.33 -4.92 -19.23
CA PHE A 213 16.69 -3.67 -18.88
C PHE A 213 17.71 -2.52 -18.78
N ARG A 214 18.87 -2.75 -18.14
CA ARG A 214 19.97 -1.79 -18.08
C ARG A 214 20.47 -1.37 -19.46
N LYS A 215 20.63 -2.31 -20.39
CA LYS A 215 20.99 -1.99 -21.79
C LYS A 215 19.92 -1.14 -22.45
N PHE A 216 18.65 -1.44 -22.21
CA PHE A 216 17.52 -0.67 -22.72
C PHE A 216 17.53 0.78 -22.19
N VAL A 217 17.64 0.97 -20.88
CA VAL A 217 17.73 2.29 -20.24
C VAL A 217 18.95 3.08 -20.73
N PHE A 218 20.09 2.41 -20.90
CA PHE A 218 21.28 3.02 -21.47
C PHE A 218 21.06 3.50 -22.91
N MET A 219 20.42 2.68 -23.76
CA MET A 219 20.07 3.10 -25.13
C MET A 219 19.12 4.30 -25.12
N LEU A 220 18.09 4.31 -24.27
CA LEU A 220 17.18 5.46 -24.14
C LEU A 220 17.93 6.73 -23.77
N SER A 221 18.80 6.64 -22.76
CA SER A 221 19.63 7.78 -22.31
C SER A 221 20.55 8.27 -23.42
N PHE A 222 21.14 7.36 -24.20
CA PHE A 222 21.97 7.70 -25.35
C PHE A 222 21.18 8.45 -26.42
N PHE A 223 19.97 8.01 -26.77
CA PHE A 223 19.12 8.69 -27.76
C PHE A 223 18.65 10.06 -27.28
N GLU A 224 18.36 10.23 -25.99
CA GLU A 224 18.07 11.55 -25.41
C GLU A 224 19.24 12.51 -25.58
N VAL A 225 20.46 12.08 -25.24
CA VAL A 225 21.67 12.90 -25.40
C VAL A 225 21.94 13.20 -26.87
N LEU A 226 21.77 12.20 -27.76
CA LEU A 226 21.98 12.35 -29.19
C LEU A 226 21.07 13.41 -29.81
N LYS A 227 19.82 13.54 -29.34
CA LYS A 227 18.87 14.57 -29.76
C LYS A 227 19.41 15.99 -29.56
N TRP A 228 20.26 16.21 -28.55
CA TRP A 228 20.89 17.50 -28.28
C TRP A 228 22.21 17.71 -29.04
N LEU A 229 22.85 16.63 -29.50
CA LEU A 229 24.12 16.68 -30.23
C LEU A 229 23.94 16.80 -31.75
N VAL A 230 22.81 16.32 -32.29
CA VAL A 230 22.47 16.49 -33.71
C VAL A 230 21.61 17.74 -33.84
N PRO A 231 22.12 18.85 -34.42
CA PRO A 231 21.29 20.02 -34.66
C PRO A 231 20.11 19.62 -35.56
N ALA A 232 18.90 20.01 -35.17
CA ALA A 232 17.71 19.83 -35.99
C ALA A 232 17.97 20.42 -37.37
N ALA A 233 18.01 19.56 -38.39
CA ALA A 233 18.07 19.94 -39.79
C ALA A 233 16.71 20.42 -40.28
#